data_AF-A0A951MKZ6-F1
#
_entry.id   AF-A0A951MKZ6-F1
#
_cell.length_a   1.000
_cell.length_b   1.000
_cell.length_c   1.000
_cell.angle_alpha   90.00
_cell.angle_beta   90.00
_cell.angle_gamma   90.00
#
_symmetry.space_group_name_H-M   'P 1'
#
loop_
_entity.id
_entity.type
_entity.pdbx_description
1 polymer ?
#
loop_
_entity_poly.entity_id
_entity_poly.type
_entity_poly.pdbx_seq_one_letter_code
_entity_poly.pdbx_strand_id
1 'polypeptide(L)'
;GRPRTAAALRDDVQLSLYAVAAREAWGLEAAQQAYLYVLDDQKVRVPREEIDPAWITETVMTVAEGIQAQGFEPTPSHSACSMCDFRIACPAAER
;
A
#
# COMPACT_ATOMS: atom_id res chain seq x y z
N GLY A 1 3.16 -15.11 -3.40
CA GLY A 1 4.46 -14.41 -3.47
C GLY A 1 5.23 -14.72 -2.21
N ARG A 2 6.56 -14.61 -2.23
CA ARG A 2 7.40 -14.86 -1.03
C ARG A 2 7.02 -13.91 0.11
N PRO A 3 7.02 -14.36 1.38
CA PRO A 3 6.83 -13.47 2.52
C PRO A 3 7.77 -12.27 2.51
N ARG A 4 7.23 -11.06 2.69
CA ARG A 4 8.04 -9.83 2.83
C ARG A 4 8.68 -9.78 4.21
N THR A 5 9.82 -9.11 4.32
CA THR A 5 10.47 -8.84 5.61
C THR A 5 9.73 -7.73 6.36
N ALA A 6 9.86 -7.68 7.69
CA ALA A 6 9.31 -6.57 8.48
C ALA A 6 9.83 -5.22 7.99
N ALA A 7 11.12 -5.13 7.66
CA ALA A 7 11.73 -3.93 7.10
C ALA A 7 11.08 -3.48 5.77
N ALA A 8 10.68 -4.43 4.92
CA ALA A 8 9.99 -4.12 3.68
C ALA A 8 8.53 -3.71 3.90
N LEU A 9 7.95 -3.97 5.08
CA LEU A 9 6.57 -3.66 5.42
C LEU A 9 6.40 -2.33 6.17
N ARG A 10 7.49 -1.64 6.52
CA ARG A 10 7.43 -0.33 7.21
C ARG A 10 6.63 0.70 6.42
N ASP A 11 6.91 0.78 5.13
CA ASP A 11 6.27 1.72 4.22
C ASP A 11 5.10 1.06 3.46
N ASP A 12 4.49 0.01 4.04
CA ASP A 12 3.35 -0.67 3.42
C ASP A 12 2.07 0.16 3.62
N VAL A 13 1.60 0.75 2.53
CA VAL A 13 0.40 1.63 2.50
C VAL A 13 -0.80 0.99 3.21
N GLN A 14 -1.06 -0.30 2.98
CA GLN A 14 -2.22 -0.99 3.53
C GLN A 14 -2.12 -1.13 5.06
N LEU A 15 -0.98 -1.60 5.59
CA LEU A 15 -0.81 -1.75 7.04
C LEU A 15 -0.83 -0.38 7.75
N SER A 16 -0.18 0.64 7.18
CA SER A 16 -0.17 2.00 7.74
C SER A 16 -1.56 2.63 7.72
N LEU A 17 -2.34 2.43 6.66
CA LEU A 17 -3.71 2.93 6.57
C LEU A 17 -4.62 2.27 7.61
N TYR A 18 -4.49 0.95 7.81
CA TYR A 18 -5.25 0.26 8.86
C TYR A 18 -4.84 0.70 10.26
N ALA A 19 -3.57 1.04 10.49
CA ALA A 19 -3.14 1.58 11.77
C ALA A 19 -3.84 2.90 12.11
N VAL A 20 -3.88 3.83 11.14
CA VAL A 20 -4.59 5.11 11.27
C VAL A 20 -6.08 4.88 11.48
N ALA A 21 -6.71 4.02 10.65
CA ALA A 21 -8.13 3.72 10.77
C ALA A 21 -8.50 3.07 12.11
N ALA A 22 -7.69 2.12 12.60
CA ALA A 22 -7.92 1.48 13.89
C ALA A 22 -7.83 2.46 15.06
N ARG A 23 -6.91 3.43 14.99
CA ARG A 23 -6.82 4.52 15.97
C ARG A 23 -8.05 5.43 15.89
N GLU A 24 -8.38 5.92 14.69
CA GLU A 24 -9.37 6.99 14.52
C GLU A 24 -10.81 6.50 14.60
N ALA A 25 -11.12 5.34 14.01
CA ALA A 25 -12.47 4.79 14.02
C ALA A 25 -12.78 4.01 15.30
N TRP A 26 -11.76 3.37 15.91
CA TRP A 26 -11.96 2.42 17.02
C TRP A 26 -11.20 2.76 18.30
N GLY A 27 -10.38 3.81 18.34
CA GLY A 27 -9.62 4.20 19.53
C GLY A 27 -8.52 3.22 19.94
N LEU A 28 -8.00 2.41 19.00
CA LEU A 28 -7.01 1.38 19.30
C LEU A 28 -5.58 1.92 19.14
N GLU A 29 -5.00 2.42 20.23
CA GLU A 29 -3.67 3.07 20.23
C GLU A 29 -2.45 2.13 20.07
N ALA A 30 -2.64 0.83 20.31
CA ALA A 30 -1.56 -0.17 20.38
C ALA A 30 -1.84 -1.42 19.54
N ALA A 31 -2.55 -1.28 18.41
CA ALA A 31 -2.75 -2.39 17.50
C ALA A 31 -1.42 -2.79 16.84
N GLN A 32 -1.02 -4.06 16.99
CA GLN A 32 0.14 -4.61 16.29
C GLN A 32 -0.28 -5.07 14.89
N GLN A 33 0.36 -4.53 13.85
CA GLN A 33 0.08 -4.87 12.46
C GLN A 33 0.88 -6.09 12.03
N ALA A 34 0.29 -6.89 11.15
CA ALA A 34 0.98 -8.04 10.57
C ALA A 34 0.33 -8.48 9.26
N TYR A 35 1.14 -9.05 8.38
CA TYR A 35 0.66 -9.96 7.35
C TYR A 35 0.80 -11.40 7.83
N LEU A 36 -0.26 -12.18 7.62
CA LEU A 36 -0.20 -13.64 7.68
C LEU A 36 -0.12 -14.18 6.25
N TYR A 37 1.03 -14.73 5.90
CA TYR A 37 1.25 -15.42 4.63
C TYR A 37 0.75 -16.86 4.77
N VAL A 38 -0.53 -17.06 4.46
CA VAL A 38 -1.28 -18.31 4.74
C VAL A 38 -0.60 -19.55 4.15
N LEU A 39 -0.11 -19.47 2.92
CA LEU A 39 0.53 -20.61 2.24
C LEU A 39 1.89 -20.97 2.85
N ASP A 40 2.55 -20.01 3.48
CA ASP A 40 3.85 -20.18 4.13
C ASP A 40 3.74 -20.39 5.65
N ASP A 41 2.51 -20.37 6.19
CA ASP A 41 2.20 -20.33 7.63
C ASP A 41 3.06 -19.30 8.41
N GLN A 42 3.35 -18.16 7.77
CA GLN A 42 4.29 -17.18 8.30
C GLN A 42 3.58 -15.88 8.67
N LYS A 43 3.65 -15.51 9.95
CA LYS A 43 3.18 -14.19 10.43
C LYS A 43 4.35 -13.21 10.54
N VAL A 44 4.35 -12.18 9.68
CA VAL A 44 5.33 -11.09 9.72
C VAL A 44 4.70 -9.89 10.40
N ARG A 45 5.23 -9.51 11.56
CA ARG A 45 4.77 -8.38 12.38
C ARG A 45 5.58 -7.14 12.03
N VAL A 46 4.93 -5.98 12.05
CA VAL A 46 5.58 -4.67 11.93
C VAL A 46 5.56 -4.01 13.32
N PRO A 47 6.71 -3.56 13.85
CA PRO A 47 6.75 -2.75 15.07
C PRO A 47 5.94 -1.47 14.91
N ARG A 48 5.22 -1.06 15.96
CA ARG A 48 4.37 0.13 15.94
C ARG A 48 5.17 1.40 15.65
N GLU A 49 6.38 1.46 16.19
CA GLU A 49 7.29 2.61 16.08
C GLU A 49 7.75 2.85 14.64
N GLU A 50 7.57 1.87 13.76
CA GLU A 50 7.94 1.95 12.35
C GLU A 50 6.82 2.52 11.47
N ILE A 51 5.64 2.79 12.02
CA ILE A 51 4.53 3.41 11.27
C ILE A 51 4.60 4.92 11.42
N ASP A 52 4.58 5.61 10.28
CA ASP A 52 4.46 7.06 10.19
C ASP A 52 3.02 7.46 9.76
N PRO A 53 2.17 7.90 10.71
CA PRO A 53 0.81 8.34 10.41
C PRO A 53 0.76 9.59 9.53
N ALA A 54 1.77 10.46 9.57
CA ALA A 54 1.79 11.68 8.78
C ALA A 54 2.05 11.33 7.31
N TRP A 55 3.05 10.49 7.05
CA TRP A 55 3.37 10.01 5.71
C TRP A 55 2.17 9.33 5.02
N ILE A 56 1.47 8.44 5.71
CA ILE A 56 0.32 7.76 5.10
C ILE A 56 -0.85 8.72 4.86
N THR A 57 -1.06 9.69 5.74
CA THR A 57 -2.10 10.72 5.55
C THR A 57 -1.78 11.57 4.33
N GLU A 58 -0.54 12.04 4.19
CA GLU A 58 -0.09 12.79 3.01
C GLU A 58 -0.27 11.96 1.72
N THR A 59 0.18 10.71 1.75
CA THR A 59 0.06 9.78 0.61
C THR A 59 -1.40 9.62 0.16
N VAL A 60 -2.32 9.42 1.12
CA VAL A 60 -3.76 9.29 0.83
C VAL A 60 -4.33 10.56 0.22
N MET A 61 -3.97 11.73 0.76
CA MET A 61 -4.47 13.02 0.25
C MET A 61 -3.96 13.30 -1.16
N THR A 62 -2.68 13.05 -1.45
CA THR A 62 -2.11 13.19 -2.81
C THR A 62 -2.82 12.26 -3.81
N VAL A 63 -3.06 11.00 -3.44
CA VAL A 63 -3.79 10.05 -4.31
C VAL A 63 -5.24 10.51 -4.52
N ALA A 64 -5.92 10.99 -3.47
CA ALA A 64 -7.28 11.48 -3.55
C ALA A 64 -7.40 12.70 -4.48
N GLU A 65 -6.47 13.65 -4.38
CA GLU A 65 -6.39 14.82 -5.27
C GLU A 65 -6.21 14.40 -6.73
N GLY A 66 -5.31 13.46 -7.02
CA GLY A 66 -5.10 12.93 -8.36
C GLY A 66 -6.36 12.27 -8.94
N ILE A 67 -7.07 11.48 -8.13
CA ILE A 67 -8.34 10.85 -8.53
C ILE A 67 -9.41 11.91 -8.83
N GLN A 68 -9.57 12.92 -7.97
CA GLN A 68 -10.56 13.99 -8.17
C GLN A 68 -10.26 14.84 -9.41
N ALA A 69 -8.98 15.07 -9.69
CA ALA A 69 -8.53 15.77 -10.90
C ALA A 69 -8.61 14.92 -12.18
N GLN A 70 -9.01 13.65 -12.08
CA GLN A 70 -9.00 12.68 -13.18
C GLN A 70 -7.59 12.49 -13.80
N GLY A 71 -6.53 12.66 -13.00
CA GLY A 71 -5.14 12.49 -13.41
C GLY A 71 -4.77 11.02 -13.57
N PHE A 72 -5.26 10.39 -14.64
CA PHE A 72 -5.08 8.97 -14.94
C PHE A 72 -4.06 8.70 -16.03
N GLU A 73 -3.19 9.66 -16.33
CA GLU A 73 -2.08 9.48 -17.25
C GLU A 73 -1.22 8.27 -16.81
N PRO A 74 -0.95 7.32 -17.71
CA PRO A 74 -0.20 6.12 -17.36
C PRO A 74 1.25 6.48 -16.98
N THR A 75 1.75 5.82 -15.93
CA THR A 75 3.15 5.90 -15.48
C THR A 75 3.88 4.59 -15.82
N PRO A 76 4.25 4.37 -17.09
CA PRO A 76 4.75 3.08 -17.55
C PRO A 76 6.03 2.67 -16.82
N SER A 77 6.07 1.43 -16.35
CA SER A 77 7.26 0.80 -15.79
C SER A 77 7.28 -0.68 -16.16
N HIS A 78 8.46 -1.25 -16.39
CA HIS A 78 8.57 -2.66 -16.78
C HIS A 78 7.95 -3.61 -15.74
N SER A 79 8.20 -3.34 -14.45
CA SER A 79 7.69 -4.15 -13.34
C SER A 79 6.16 -4.17 -13.28
N ALA A 80 5.49 -3.02 -13.42
CA ALA A 80 4.03 -2.96 -13.38
C ALA A 80 3.40 -3.41 -14.71
N CYS A 81 3.91 -2.93 -15.84
CA CYS A 81 3.29 -3.14 -17.15
C CYS A 81 3.40 -4.59 -17.66
N SER A 82 4.34 -5.39 -17.16
CA SER A 82 4.49 -6.81 -17.51
C SER A 82 3.37 -7.71 -16.96
N MET A 83 2.67 -7.25 -15.92
CA MET A 83 1.60 -7.99 -15.24
C MET A 83 0.28 -7.21 -15.14
N CYS A 84 0.16 -6.08 -15.84
CA CYS A 84 -1.01 -5.20 -15.76
C CYS A 84 -2.16 -5.72 -16.63
N ASP A 85 -3.28 -6.07 -16.00
CA ASP A 85 -4.49 -6.55 -16.68
C ASP A 85 -5.09 -5.53 -17.67
N PHE A 86 -4.83 -4.23 -17.45
CA PHE A 86 -5.34 -3.14 -18.27
C PHE A 86 -4.47 -2.82 -19.49
N ARG A 87 -3.42 -3.62 -19.77
CA ARG A 87 -2.50 -3.37 -20.89
C ARG A 87 -3.22 -3.25 -22.23
N ILE A 88 -4.28 -4.02 -22.47
CA ILE A 88 -5.05 -4.00 -23.73
C ILE A 88 -5.69 -2.64 -24.01
N ALA A 89 -6.09 -1.91 -22.96
CA ALA A 89 -6.74 -0.60 -23.07
C ALA A 89 -5.78 0.57 -22.77
N CYS A 90 -4.50 0.29 -22.51
CA CYS A 90 -3.55 1.29 -22.04
C CYS A 90 -2.95 2.08 -23.22
N PRO A 91 -3.08 3.42 -23.27
CA PRO A 91 -2.48 4.23 -24.33
C PRO A 91 -0.94 4.12 -24.43
N ALA A 92 -0.28 3.75 -23.32
CA ALA A 92 1.17 3.54 -23.30
C ALA A 92 1.60 2.16 -23.84
N ALA A 93 0.66 1.24 -24.10
CA ALA A 93 0.94 -0.10 -24.61
C ALA A 93 0.89 -0.20 -26.14
N GLU A 94 0.32 0.80 -26.83
CA GLU A 94 0.20 0.85 -28.30
C GLU A 94 1.50 1.32 -29.00
N ARG A 95 2.58 1.59 -28.25
CA ARG A 95 3.88 2.04 -28.77
C ARG A 95 4.92 0.93 -28.76
#